data_AF-A0A511Z928-F1
#
_entry.id   AF-A0A511Z928-F1
#
_cell.length_a   1.000
_cell.length_b   1.000
_cell.length_c   1.000
_cell.angle_alpha   90.00
_cell.angle_beta   90.00
_cell.angle_gamma   90.00
#
_symmetry.space_group_name_H-M   'P 1'
#
loop_
_entity.id
_entity.type
_entity.pdbx_description
1 polymer ?
#
loop_
_entity_poly.entity_id
_entity_poly.type
_entity_poly.pdbx_seq_one_letter_code
_entity_poly.pdbx_strand_id
1 'polypeptide(L)'
;MKKMFSFILLIQLLMMAACSDQNLIPKDKASKVVDTYGITAFTVTIGTKEETEALKASFIEKKERSEAEFSNNKQGVNLHGEKALKKITEAFEKLSPDPEAEETELIKKTAEAFEFKDYQMIRLEVTFKGYDSKEIMFSK
;
A
#
# COMPACT_ATOMS: atom_id res chain seq x y z
N MET A 1 -58.07 28.64 11.16
CA MET A 1 -57.48 29.04 12.45
C MET A 1 -56.61 27.91 12.97
N LYS A 2 -55.36 28.22 13.34
CA LYS A 2 -54.40 27.48 14.21
C LYS A 2 -54.15 26.00 13.87
N LYS A 3 -53.07 25.59 13.18
CA LYS A 3 -51.62 25.65 13.53
C LYS A 3 -51.32 25.28 14.98
N MET A 4 -51.03 24.01 15.24
CA MET A 4 -50.27 23.44 16.38
C MET A 4 -50.17 21.94 16.10
N PHE A 5 -49.04 21.33 15.73
CA PHE A 5 -47.88 20.95 16.54
C PHE A 5 -46.70 20.81 15.56
N SER A 6 -45.70 21.67 15.58
CA SER A 6 -44.62 21.73 16.58
C SER A 6 -43.65 20.56 16.48
N PHE A 7 -42.52 20.84 15.84
CA PHE A 7 -41.18 20.36 16.20
C PHE A 7 -40.97 18.83 16.24
N ILE A 8 -40.68 18.25 15.07
CA ILE A 8 -39.64 17.20 15.00
C ILE A 8 -38.45 17.80 14.25
N LEU A 9 -37.67 18.49 15.07
CA LEU A 9 -36.29 18.92 14.90
C LEU A 9 -35.47 17.76 14.29
N LEU A 10 -35.05 17.86 13.03
CA LEU A 10 -33.71 18.30 12.63
C LEU A 10 -32.53 17.59 13.34
N ILE A 11 -32.52 16.26 13.40
CA ILE A 11 -31.36 15.42 13.75
C ILE A 11 -31.56 14.13 12.92
N GLN A 12 -30.84 13.82 11.84
CA GLN A 12 -29.44 13.43 11.81
C GLN A 12 -28.85 13.66 10.41
N LEU A 13 -28.16 14.79 10.23
CA LEU A 13 -27.27 15.04 9.10
C LEU A 13 -25.84 15.02 9.66
N LEU A 14 -25.33 13.82 9.97
CA LEU A 14 -23.99 13.61 10.51
C LEU A 14 -23.44 12.21 10.14
N MET A 15 -23.70 11.78 8.90
CA MET A 15 -23.04 10.68 8.14
C MET A 15 -21.79 11.07 7.34
N MET A 16 -21.33 12.32 7.35
CA MET A 16 -20.21 12.77 6.50
C MET A 16 -18.94 13.03 7.31
N ALA A 17 -18.58 12.10 8.19
CA ALA A 17 -17.25 12.03 8.80
C ALA A 17 -16.84 10.57 8.98
N ALA A 18 -17.06 9.74 7.95
CA ALA A 18 -16.37 8.46 7.84
C ALA A 18 -14.94 8.74 7.36
N CYS A 19 -14.05 8.88 8.34
CA CYS A 19 -12.60 8.70 8.28
C CYS A 19 -11.87 9.35 7.10
N SER A 20 -11.74 10.68 7.14
CA SER A 20 -10.56 11.34 6.60
C SER A 20 -9.39 11.12 7.57
N ASP A 21 -8.91 9.89 7.65
CA ASP A 21 -7.61 9.56 8.24
C ASP A 21 -6.75 8.98 7.12
N GLN A 22 -6.57 9.79 6.06
CA GLN A 22 -5.55 9.50 5.08
C GLN A 22 -4.21 9.71 5.79
N ASN A 23 -3.60 8.60 6.18
CA ASN A 23 -2.26 8.46 6.73
C ASN A 23 -1.23 8.88 5.68
N LEU A 24 -1.11 10.17 5.48
CA LEU A 24 -0.16 10.81 4.58
C LEU A 24 1.16 11.02 5.32
N ILE A 25 2.27 10.85 4.63
CA ILE A 25 3.59 11.20 5.17
C ILE A 25 3.93 12.62 4.72
N PRO A 26 3.93 13.62 5.63
CA PRO A 26 4.21 15.02 5.27
C PRO A 26 5.65 15.20 4.76
N LYS A 27 5.89 16.13 3.83
CA LYS A 27 7.20 16.35 3.18
C LYS A 27 8.36 16.60 4.16
N ASP A 28 8.10 17.30 5.25
CA ASP A 28 9.05 17.64 6.31
C ASP A 28 9.46 16.43 7.14
N LYS A 29 8.57 15.43 7.27
CA LYS A 29 8.91 14.11 7.82
C LYS A 29 9.44 13.14 6.77
N ALA A 30 9.05 13.34 5.52
CA ALA A 30 9.63 12.71 4.33
C ALA A 30 11.00 13.32 3.95
N SER A 31 11.51 14.31 4.70
CA SER A 31 12.79 14.98 4.43
C SER A 31 14.02 14.16 4.81
N LYS A 32 13.83 12.96 5.37
CA LYS A 32 14.69 11.83 5.00
C LYS A 32 13.97 11.12 3.88
N VAL A 33 14.19 11.56 2.64
CA VAL A 33 13.79 10.77 1.47
C VAL A 33 14.42 9.41 1.73
N VAL A 34 13.60 8.41 2.05
CA VAL A 34 14.06 7.05 2.02
C VAL A 34 14.46 6.91 0.56
N ASP A 35 15.76 6.87 0.31
CA ASP A 35 16.29 6.54 -1.00
C ASP A 35 15.83 5.10 -1.27
N THR A 36 14.60 4.95 -1.75
CA THR A 36 13.95 3.68 -2.07
C THR A 36 14.55 3.16 -3.37
N TYR A 37 15.89 3.20 -3.50
CA TYR A 37 16.62 2.72 -4.67
C TYR A 37 16.11 3.35 -5.97
N GLY A 38 15.75 4.64 -5.93
CA GLY A 38 15.18 5.37 -7.07
C GLY A 38 13.70 5.04 -7.40
N ILE A 39 12.96 4.36 -6.54
CA ILE A 39 11.55 3.96 -6.79
C ILE A 39 10.59 5.09 -6.43
N THR A 40 9.70 5.41 -7.37
CA THR A 40 8.65 6.43 -7.23
C THR A 40 7.27 5.83 -6.99
N ALA A 41 7.04 4.58 -7.39
CA ALA A 41 5.83 3.85 -7.08
C ALA A 41 6.08 2.35 -6.99
N PHE A 42 5.33 1.68 -6.13
CA PHE A 42 5.35 0.24 -5.99
C PHE A 42 3.99 -0.28 -5.53
N THR A 43 3.60 -1.42 -6.06
CA THR A 43 2.49 -2.21 -5.54
C THR A 43 2.86 -3.68 -5.55
N VAL A 44 2.68 -4.37 -4.43
CA VAL A 44 2.69 -5.83 -4.34
C VAL A 44 1.37 -6.34 -3.81
N THR A 45 0.82 -7.31 -4.52
CA THR A 45 -0.30 -8.13 -4.05
C THR A 45 0.14 -9.58 -4.07
N ILE A 46 -0.03 -10.26 -2.94
CA ILE A 46 0.21 -11.71 -2.84
C ILE A 46 -1.12 -12.38 -2.51
N GLY A 47 -1.51 -13.32 -3.37
CA GLY A 47 -2.66 -14.17 -3.18
C GLY A 47 -2.26 -15.58 -2.75
N THR A 48 -3.11 -16.20 -1.93
CA THR A 48 -3.06 -17.63 -1.60
C THR A 48 -4.24 -18.35 -2.24
N LYS A 49 -4.38 -19.64 -1.97
CA LYS A 49 -5.52 -20.44 -2.43
C LYS A 49 -6.84 -19.95 -1.84
N GLU A 50 -6.82 -19.40 -0.63
CA GLU A 50 -8.01 -19.02 0.12
C GLU A 50 -8.37 -17.55 -0.06
N GLU A 51 -7.38 -16.71 -0.34
CA GLU A 51 -7.55 -15.26 -0.37
C GLU A 51 -6.66 -14.61 -1.44
N THR A 52 -7.28 -13.85 -2.35
CA THR A 52 -6.60 -13.22 -3.50
C THR A 52 -5.72 -12.03 -3.11
N GLU A 53 -6.02 -11.36 -1.99
CA GLU A 53 -5.26 -10.24 -1.43
C GLU A 53 -4.76 -10.55 -0.01
N ALA A 54 -4.21 -11.75 0.20
CA ALA A 54 -3.69 -12.16 1.50
C ALA A 54 -2.61 -11.21 2.05
N LEU A 55 -1.86 -10.57 1.16
CA LEU A 55 -1.00 -9.43 1.46
C LEU A 55 -1.11 -8.37 0.36
N LYS A 56 -1.12 -7.11 0.77
CA LYS A 56 -1.10 -5.94 -0.11
C LYS A 56 -0.15 -4.90 0.46
N ALA A 57 0.80 -4.46 -0.33
CA ALA A 57 1.73 -3.39 0.02
C ALA A 57 1.77 -2.38 -1.12
N SER A 58 1.62 -1.10 -0.82
CA SER A 58 1.71 -0.04 -1.82
C SER A 58 2.50 1.15 -1.31
N PHE A 59 3.24 1.78 -2.21
CA PHE A 59 3.96 3.01 -1.98
C PHE A 59 3.85 3.88 -3.23
N ILE A 60 3.59 5.17 -3.04
CA ILE A 60 3.63 6.15 -4.13
C ILE A 60 4.21 7.47 -3.63
N GLU A 61 5.21 7.95 -4.34
CA GLU A 61 5.76 9.29 -4.20
C GLU A 61 4.87 10.28 -4.99
N LYS A 62 4.32 11.28 -4.30
CA LYS A 62 3.64 12.42 -4.92
C LYS A 62 4.47 13.69 -4.69
N LYS A 63 4.17 14.75 -5.44
CA LYS A 63 4.93 16.02 -5.43
C LYS A 63 5.18 16.61 -4.03
N GLU A 64 4.23 16.43 -3.11
CA GLU A 64 4.24 17.07 -1.78
C GLU A 64 4.19 16.07 -0.62
N ARG A 65 3.95 14.78 -0.88
CA ARG A 65 3.74 13.76 0.14
C ARG A 65 3.95 12.37 -0.44
N SER A 66 4.22 11.40 0.42
CA SER A 66 4.17 10.00 0.03
C SER A 66 2.99 9.31 0.71
N GLU A 67 2.45 8.31 0.03
CA GLU A 67 1.38 7.45 0.53
C GLU A 67 1.92 6.03 0.59
N ALA A 68 1.68 5.35 1.71
CA ALA A 68 2.13 3.99 1.93
C ALA A 68 1.05 3.21 2.67
N GLU A 69 0.78 1.99 2.22
CA GLU A 69 -0.19 1.08 2.83
C GLU A 69 0.39 -0.33 2.88
N PHE A 70 0.16 -1.03 3.98
CA PHE A 70 0.57 -2.41 4.16
C PHE A 70 -0.52 -3.18 4.89
N SER A 71 -1.10 -4.17 4.21
CA SER A 71 -2.06 -5.11 4.77
C SER A 71 -1.53 -6.53 4.68
N ASN A 72 -1.65 -7.28 5.77
CA ASN A 72 -1.43 -8.72 5.82
C ASN A 72 -2.61 -9.36 6.55
N ASN A 73 -3.52 -9.93 5.78
CA ASN A 73 -4.79 -10.41 6.28
C ASN A 73 -4.61 -11.68 7.13
N LYS A 74 -3.61 -12.51 6.82
CA LYS A 74 -3.23 -13.67 7.65
C LYS A 74 -2.80 -13.31 9.06
N GLN A 75 -2.17 -12.15 9.22
CA GLN A 75 -1.69 -11.66 10.51
C GLN A 75 -2.64 -10.63 11.15
N GLY A 76 -3.75 -10.28 10.48
CA GLY A 76 -4.66 -9.21 10.91
C GLY A 76 -3.99 -7.85 10.99
N VAL A 77 -2.93 -7.63 10.21
CA VAL A 77 -2.14 -6.39 10.22
C VAL A 77 -2.66 -5.47 9.13
N ASN A 78 -3.02 -4.24 9.50
CA ASN A 78 -3.30 -3.17 8.55
C ASN A 78 -2.59 -1.90 9.02
N LEU A 79 -1.65 -1.41 8.22
CA LEU A 79 -0.78 -0.28 8.50
C LEU A 79 -0.89 0.74 7.37
N HIS A 80 -0.72 2.01 7.72
CA HIS A 80 -0.66 3.10 6.75
C HIS A 80 0.41 4.12 7.15
N GLY A 81 0.73 5.03 6.24
CA GLY A 81 1.64 6.16 6.47
C GLY A 81 3.04 5.69 6.88
N GLU A 82 3.65 6.36 7.85
CA GLU A 82 5.04 6.07 8.28
C GLU A 82 5.25 4.62 8.72
N LYS A 83 4.24 4.01 9.36
CA LYS A 83 4.32 2.61 9.81
C LYS A 83 4.33 1.64 8.63
N ALA A 84 3.48 1.89 7.63
CA ALA A 84 3.48 1.11 6.40
C ALA A 84 4.77 1.30 5.63
N LEU A 85 5.23 2.55 5.47
CA LEU A 85 6.47 2.86 4.78
C LEU A 85 7.65 2.11 5.42
N LYS A 86 7.78 2.17 6.75
CA LYS A 86 8.83 1.43 7.45
C LYS A 86 8.80 -0.06 7.14
N LYS A 87 7.62 -0.69 7.20
CA LYS A 87 7.47 -2.12 6.93
C LYS A 87 7.80 -2.48 5.48
N ILE A 88 7.40 -1.62 4.54
CA ILE A 88 7.72 -1.76 3.12
C ILE A 88 9.23 -1.60 2.91
N THR A 89 9.86 -0.56 3.45
CA THR A 89 11.31 -0.34 3.34
C THR A 89 12.12 -1.54 3.85
N GLU A 90 11.74 -2.12 5.01
CA GLU A 90 12.37 -3.33 5.54
C GLU A 90 12.26 -4.54 4.57
N ALA A 91 11.13 -4.70 3.88
CA ALA A 91 10.97 -5.74 2.86
C ALA A 91 11.83 -5.43 1.62
N PHE A 92 11.92 -4.17 1.25
CA PHE A 92 12.68 -3.70 0.09
C PHE A 92 14.19 -3.85 0.24
N GLU A 93 14.72 -3.60 1.43
CA GLU A 93 16.13 -3.86 1.73
C GLU A 93 16.49 -5.35 1.49
N LYS A 94 15.55 -6.26 1.75
CA LYS A 94 15.72 -7.70 1.45
C LYS A 94 15.54 -8.01 -0.03
N LEU A 95 14.58 -7.37 -0.69
CA LEU A 95 14.30 -7.55 -2.12
C LEU A 95 15.46 -7.05 -2.99
N SER A 96 16.09 -5.92 -2.61
CA SER A 96 17.08 -5.19 -3.40
C SER A 96 16.64 -5.05 -4.86
N PRO A 97 15.53 -4.32 -5.12
CA PRO A 97 14.92 -4.27 -6.44
C PRO A 97 15.86 -3.63 -7.46
N ASP A 98 16.08 -4.34 -8.55
CA ASP A 98 16.91 -3.91 -9.68
C ASP A 98 16.01 -3.87 -10.93
N PRO A 99 15.96 -2.74 -11.67
CA PRO A 99 15.17 -2.65 -12.89
C PRO A 99 15.57 -3.70 -13.94
N GLU A 100 16.84 -4.12 -13.95
CA GLU A 100 17.40 -5.09 -14.89
C GLU A 100 17.24 -6.55 -14.44
N ALA A 101 16.75 -6.80 -13.21
CA ALA A 101 16.56 -8.17 -12.72
C ALA A 101 15.49 -8.93 -13.52
N GLU A 102 15.73 -10.22 -13.72
CA GLU A 102 14.80 -11.15 -14.37
C GLU A 102 13.50 -11.28 -13.56
N GLU A 103 12.37 -11.43 -14.25
CA GLU A 103 11.04 -11.48 -13.62
C GLU A 103 10.92 -12.62 -12.60
N THR A 104 11.43 -13.80 -12.95
CA THR A 104 11.40 -14.99 -12.09
C THR A 104 12.18 -14.80 -10.78
N GLU A 105 13.27 -14.04 -10.83
CA GLU A 105 14.07 -13.68 -9.67
C GLU A 105 13.32 -12.69 -8.78
N LEU A 106 12.70 -11.66 -9.38
CA LEU A 106 11.91 -10.66 -8.66
C LEU A 106 10.71 -11.27 -7.95
N ILE A 107 10.00 -12.23 -8.57
CA ILE A 107 8.89 -12.95 -7.95
C ILE A 107 9.35 -13.70 -6.69
N LYS A 108 10.45 -14.46 -6.80
CA LYS A 108 10.98 -15.24 -5.68
C LYS A 108 11.43 -14.33 -4.53
N LYS A 109 12.22 -13.30 -4.84
CA LYS A 109 12.69 -12.33 -3.85
C LYS A 109 11.53 -11.57 -3.21
N THR A 110 10.47 -11.27 -3.95
CA THR A 110 9.26 -10.62 -3.41
C THR A 110 8.57 -11.51 -2.38
N ALA A 111 8.33 -12.78 -2.71
CA ALA A 111 7.75 -13.74 -1.77
C ALA A 111 8.58 -13.86 -0.47
N GLU A 112 9.91 -13.92 -0.61
CA GLU A 112 10.85 -14.00 0.51
C GLU A 112 10.87 -12.72 1.35
N ALA A 113 10.92 -11.55 0.72
CA ALA A 113 10.92 -10.24 1.37
C ALA A 113 9.68 -10.00 2.24
N PHE A 114 8.52 -10.44 1.75
CA PHE A 114 7.24 -10.34 2.45
C PHE A 114 6.90 -11.58 3.30
N GLU A 115 7.84 -12.52 3.42
CA GLU A 115 7.74 -13.72 4.26
C GLU A 115 6.52 -14.62 3.93
N PHE A 116 6.11 -14.65 2.66
CA PHE A 116 4.97 -15.41 2.15
C PHE A 116 5.44 -16.67 1.39
N LYS A 117 5.24 -17.86 1.99
CA LYS A 117 5.73 -19.13 1.42
C LYS A 117 4.71 -19.88 0.57
N ASP A 118 3.42 -19.66 0.80
CA ASP A 118 2.31 -20.42 0.22
C ASP A 118 1.52 -19.62 -0.82
N TYR A 119 2.20 -18.68 -1.49
CA TYR A 119 1.61 -17.87 -2.54
C TYR A 119 1.17 -18.73 -3.75
N GLN A 120 -0.03 -18.43 -4.24
CA GLN A 120 -0.56 -18.90 -5.52
C GLN A 120 -0.42 -17.82 -6.58
N MET A 121 -0.49 -16.55 -6.18
CA MET A 121 -0.37 -15.41 -7.08
C MET A 121 0.53 -14.34 -6.46
N ILE A 122 1.38 -13.73 -7.28
CA ILE A 122 2.14 -12.53 -6.96
C ILE A 122 1.96 -11.55 -8.11
N ARG A 123 1.50 -10.34 -7.79
CA ARG A 123 1.52 -9.20 -8.71
C ARG A 123 2.46 -8.16 -8.10
N LEU A 124 3.47 -7.77 -8.87
CA LEU A 124 4.45 -6.76 -8.52
C LEU A 124 4.40 -5.68 -9.62
N GLU A 125 4.17 -4.44 -9.23
CA GLU A 125 4.34 -3.27 -10.08
C GLU A 125 5.39 -2.37 -9.43
N VAL A 126 6.40 -1.96 -10.19
CA VAL A 126 7.45 -1.07 -9.70
C VAL A 126 7.76 -0.01 -10.75
N THR A 127 7.86 1.24 -10.31
CA THR A 127 8.24 2.38 -11.14
C THR A 127 9.51 2.99 -10.56
N PHE A 128 10.57 3.01 -11.36
CA PHE A 128 11.81 3.71 -11.03
C PHE A 128 11.81 5.10 -11.65
N LYS A 129 12.49 6.05 -11.01
CA LYS A 129 12.61 7.44 -11.46
C LYS A 129 13.33 7.48 -12.81
N GLY A 130 12.63 7.96 -13.83
CA GLY A 130 13.17 8.06 -15.18
C GLY A 130 13.06 6.77 -16.02
N TYR A 131 12.37 5.74 -15.50
CA TYR A 131 12.07 4.50 -16.21
C TYR A 131 10.55 4.31 -16.34
N ASP A 132 10.15 3.47 -17.29
CA ASP A 132 8.77 3.01 -17.39
C ASP A 132 8.42 2.06 -16.23
N SER A 133 7.13 1.96 -15.91
CA SER A 133 6.65 0.98 -14.93
C SER A 133 6.88 -0.44 -15.44
N LYS A 134 7.43 -1.29 -14.57
CA LYS A 134 7.56 -2.73 -14.79
C LYS A 134 6.46 -3.43 -14.01
N GLU A 135 5.56 -4.11 -14.71
CA GLU A 135 4.53 -4.96 -14.12
C GLU A 135 4.90 -6.43 -14.33
N ILE A 136 4.86 -7.20 -13.25
CA ILE A 136 5.15 -8.62 -13.22
C ILE A 136 3.97 -9.31 -12.56
N MET A 137 3.40 -10.28 -13.25
CA MET A 137 2.32 -11.10 -12.71
C MET A 137 2.68 -12.58 -12.82
N PHE A 138 2.55 -13.28 -11.71
CA PHE A 138 2.78 -14.69 -11.61
C PHE A 138 1.61 -15.38 -10.94
N SER A 139 1.18 -16.51 -11.50
CA SER A 139 0.19 -17.41 -10.91
C SER A 139 0.66 -18.85 -11.09
N LYS A 140 0.47 -19.69 -10.06
CA LYS A 140 0.66 -21.15 -10.13
C LYS A 140 -0.58 -21.86 -10.61
#